data_AF-A0A9W6UD25-F1
#
_entry.id   AF-A0A9W6UD25-F1
#
_cell.length_a   1.000
_cell.length_b   1.000
_cell.length_c   1.000
_cell.angle_alpha   90.00
_cell.angle_beta   90.00
_cell.angle_gamma   90.00
#
_symmetry.space_group_name_H-M   'P 1'
#
loop_
_entity.id
_entity.type
_entity.pdbx_description
1 polymer ?
#
loop_
_entity_poly.entity_id
_entity_poly.type
_entity_poly.pdbx_seq_one_letter_code
_entity_poly.pdbx_strand_id
1 'polypeptide(L)'
;MKYAEFRYTVTDGVATSNEGIVVITTNDALVSSTFDLDVDNWGILSNGAGVDSRPHFQPISRGIQLSYYIYGLDAVIHRRDDTGDDSMLWFFTAPPKFLGNHWAAYGGSLDFILSSAEGSFDAANLNLAGGGHLVELECATCAQFTGITLAMPLSPVFSYDGTITQFKLPLNEFAGWVKDPKNIILSWEPPTQCEFVSVLTGLSAIRILGDFTRGYESVALDTVTLRHGLGQPVRCYTSTV
;
A
#
# COMPACT_ATOMS: atom_id res chain seq x y z
N MET A 1 10.09 -7.88 13.41
CA MET A 1 8.64 -7.80 13.59
C MET A 1 8.33 -7.08 14.89
N LYS A 2 7.16 -6.43 14.98
CA LYS A 2 6.69 -5.82 16.22
C LYS A 2 6.63 -6.86 17.33
N TYR A 3 7.36 -6.61 18.42
CA TYR A 3 7.44 -7.48 19.59
C TYR A 3 6.48 -7.02 20.69
N ALA A 4 6.44 -5.72 20.96
CA ALA A 4 5.56 -5.14 21.98
C ALA A 4 5.16 -3.69 21.64
N GLU A 5 4.02 -3.26 22.17
CA GLU A 5 3.60 -1.86 22.21
C GLU A 5 3.14 -1.53 23.62
N PHE A 6 3.52 -0.36 24.13
CA PHE A 6 2.95 0.17 25.36
C PHE A 6 2.67 1.66 25.23
N ARG A 7 1.66 2.10 25.98
CA ARG A 7 1.20 3.47 26.07
C ARG A 7 1.57 4.02 27.43
N TYR A 8 2.01 5.26 27.48
CA TYR A 8 2.38 5.91 28.72
C TYR A 8 1.99 7.39 28.72
N THR A 9 1.72 7.92 29.90
CA THR A 9 1.66 9.35 30.15
C THR A 9 2.66 9.69 31.25
N VAL A 10 3.17 10.92 31.23
CA VAL A 10 4.09 11.42 32.26
C VAL A 10 3.41 12.59 32.93
N THR A 11 3.43 12.62 34.26
CA THR A 11 2.95 13.77 35.03
C THR A 11 4.08 14.34 35.88
N ASP A 12 4.14 15.67 35.97
CA ASP A 12 5.01 16.39 36.90
C ASP A 12 4.28 16.75 38.21
N GLY A 13 3.07 16.22 38.43
CA GLY A 13 2.20 16.53 39.55
C GLY A 13 1.29 17.74 39.33
N VAL A 14 1.44 18.47 38.22
CA VAL A 14 0.59 19.62 37.85
C VAL A 14 -0.09 19.37 36.49
N ALA A 15 0.68 18.94 35.50
CA ALA A 15 0.21 18.58 34.17
C ALA A 15 0.45 17.10 33.90
N THR A 16 -0.35 16.53 33.00
CA THR A 16 -0.12 15.20 32.43
C THR A 16 0.17 15.38 30.95
N SER A 17 1.19 14.67 30.44
CA SER A 17 1.53 14.69 29.02
C SER A 17 0.42 14.09 28.17
N ASN A 18 0.46 14.38 26.88
CA ASN A 18 -0.24 13.54 25.91
C ASN A 18 0.26 12.09 26.00
N GLU A 19 -0.57 11.14 25.58
CA GLU A 19 -0.19 9.73 25.54
C GLU A 19 0.97 9.53 24.55
N GLY A 20 2.06 8.96 25.05
CA GLY A 20 3.17 8.46 24.25
C GLY A 20 2.97 6.99 23.92
N ILE A 21 3.42 6.58 22.73
CA ILE A 21 3.40 5.19 22.28
C ILE A 21 4.85 4.76 22.07
N VAL A 22 5.22 3.60 22.61
CA VAL A 22 6.51 2.96 22.34
C VAL A 22 6.26 1.65 21.62
N VAL A 23 6.95 1.44 20.50
CA VAL A 23 6.94 0.20 19.74
C VAL A 23 8.31 -0.44 19.83
N ILE A 24 8.38 -1.68 20.33
CA ILE A 24 9.60 -2.47 20.36
C ILE A 24 9.54 -3.47 19.21
N THR A 25 10.59 -3.52 18.40
CA THR A 25 10.71 -4.48 17.29
C THR A 25 12.00 -5.30 17.41
N THR A 26 11.99 -6.51 16.86
CA THR A 26 13.19 -7.38 16.80
C THR A 26 14.10 -7.07 15.62
N ASN A 27 13.57 -6.37 14.62
CA ASN A 27 14.28 -5.87 13.45
C ASN A 27 13.50 -4.67 12.90
N ASP A 28 13.84 -4.22 11.69
CA ASP A 28 13.18 -3.08 11.07
C ASP A 28 11.75 -3.35 10.55
N ALA A 29 11.37 -4.62 10.36
CA ALA A 29 10.01 -4.99 9.97
C ALA A 29 9.02 -4.81 11.14
N LEU A 30 7.94 -4.07 10.90
CA LEU A 30 6.78 -3.96 11.80
C LEU A 30 5.83 -5.14 11.59
N VAL A 31 5.46 -5.41 10.34
CA VAL A 31 4.58 -6.51 9.91
C VAL A 31 5.02 -7.00 8.53
N SER A 32 4.84 -8.30 8.26
CA SER A 32 5.20 -8.92 6.99
C SER A 32 4.25 -10.04 6.56
N SER A 33 4.22 -10.29 5.25
CA SER A 33 3.64 -11.43 4.57
C SER A 33 4.68 -12.01 3.60
N THR A 34 5.17 -13.20 3.89
CA THR A 34 6.12 -13.96 3.05
C THR A 34 5.45 -15.05 2.23
N PHE A 35 4.17 -15.33 2.51
CA PHE A 35 3.36 -16.33 1.79
C PHE A 35 3.93 -17.75 1.79
N ASP A 36 4.82 -18.11 2.72
CA ASP A 36 5.48 -19.43 2.75
C ASP A 36 4.50 -20.61 2.84
N LEU A 37 3.28 -20.39 3.37
CA LEU A 37 2.32 -21.44 3.69
C LEU A 37 0.95 -21.26 3.00
N ASP A 38 0.52 -20.02 2.79
CA ASP A 38 -0.80 -19.68 2.26
C ASP A 38 -0.85 -18.22 1.77
N VAL A 39 -2.06 -17.74 1.47
CA VAL A 39 -2.32 -16.36 1.01
C VAL A 39 -2.27 -15.31 2.12
N ASP A 40 -2.07 -15.72 3.38
CA ASP A 40 -1.92 -14.86 4.55
C ASP A 40 -3.09 -13.85 4.70
N ASN A 41 -4.28 -14.29 4.32
CA ASN A 41 -5.53 -13.53 4.27
C ASN A 41 -5.52 -12.27 3.38
N TRP A 42 -4.59 -12.18 2.43
CA TRP A 42 -4.67 -11.16 1.38
C TRP A 42 -5.89 -11.39 0.50
N GLY A 43 -6.56 -10.31 0.10
CA GLY A 43 -7.72 -10.34 -0.78
C GLY A 43 -7.45 -9.66 -2.11
N ILE A 44 -8.41 -9.74 -3.04
CA ILE A 44 -8.42 -8.94 -4.27
C ILE A 44 -9.68 -8.08 -4.29
N LEU A 45 -9.53 -6.80 -4.63
CA LEU A 45 -10.63 -5.84 -4.80
C LEU A 45 -10.81 -5.51 -6.29
N SER A 46 -12.05 -5.22 -6.69
CA SER A 46 -12.40 -4.67 -8.01
C SER A 46 -12.05 -5.55 -9.21
N ASN A 47 -12.07 -6.88 -9.08
CA ASN A 47 -11.75 -7.80 -10.18
C ASN A 47 -12.99 -8.31 -10.96
N GLY A 48 -14.13 -7.62 -10.88
CA GLY A 48 -15.39 -8.02 -11.55
C GLY A 48 -16.06 -9.35 -11.12
N ALA A 49 -15.36 -10.26 -10.45
CA ALA A 49 -15.84 -11.58 -10.03
C ALA A 49 -16.64 -11.58 -8.70
N GLY A 50 -16.89 -10.41 -8.11
CA GLY A 50 -17.59 -10.28 -6.82
C GLY A 50 -16.74 -10.68 -5.61
N VAL A 51 -17.40 -11.12 -4.53
CA VAL A 51 -16.81 -11.40 -3.19
C VAL A 51 -15.84 -12.61 -3.19
N ASP A 52 -15.81 -13.38 -4.28
CA ASP A 52 -14.97 -14.57 -4.44
C ASP A 52 -13.62 -14.30 -5.12
N SER A 53 -13.32 -13.04 -5.49
CA SER A 53 -12.00 -12.69 -6.00
C SER A 53 -10.95 -12.79 -4.89
N ARG A 54 -10.22 -13.91 -4.89
CA ARG A 54 -9.15 -14.19 -3.94
C ARG A 54 -7.87 -14.48 -4.71
N PRO A 55 -6.71 -14.08 -4.17
CA PRO A 55 -5.46 -14.45 -4.78
C PRO A 55 -5.23 -15.96 -4.60
N HIS A 56 -4.47 -16.55 -5.51
CA HIS A 56 -4.08 -17.95 -5.50
C HIS A 56 -2.70 -18.09 -4.86
N PHE A 57 -2.54 -19.06 -3.96
CA PHE A 57 -1.24 -19.41 -3.42
C PHE A 57 -0.47 -20.31 -4.38
N GLN A 58 0.78 -19.96 -4.64
CA GLN A 58 1.66 -20.65 -5.57
C GLN A 58 2.91 -21.18 -4.84
N PRO A 59 2.95 -22.49 -4.50
CA PRO A 59 4.00 -23.07 -3.67
C PRO A 59 5.27 -23.45 -4.46
N ILE A 60 5.73 -22.53 -5.31
CA ILE A 60 6.99 -22.68 -6.04
C ILE A 60 7.80 -21.39 -5.97
N SER A 61 9.11 -21.50 -6.13
CA SER A 61 9.99 -20.36 -6.30
C SER A 61 10.22 -20.07 -7.78
N ARG A 62 10.31 -18.79 -8.15
CA ARG A 62 10.62 -18.34 -9.51
C ARG A 62 11.74 -17.32 -9.48
N GLY A 63 12.87 -17.66 -10.09
CA GLY A 63 14.09 -16.85 -9.98
C GLY A 63 14.61 -16.83 -8.54
N ILE A 64 15.32 -15.76 -8.18
CA ILE A 64 15.94 -15.60 -6.85
C ILE A 64 15.08 -14.81 -5.85
N GLN A 65 14.03 -14.15 -6.33
CA GLN A 65 13.27 -13.14 -5.60
C GLN A 65 11.84 -13.56 -5.27
N LEU A 66 11.20 -14.39 -6.10
CA LEU A 66 9.89 -14.96 -5.77
C LEU A 66 10.10 -16.34 -5.14
N SER A 67 9.61 -16.53 -3.93
CA SER A 67 9.72 -17.77 -3.21
C SER A 67 8.45 -18.02 -2.42
N TYR A 68 7.55 -18.85 -2.96
CA TYR A 68 6.19 -19.03 -2.44
C TYR A 68 5.46 -17.68 -2.45
N TYR A 69 4.55 -17.52 -3.40
CA TYR A 69 3.93 -16.22 -3.64
C TYR A 69 2.44 -16.36 -3.83
N ILE A 70 1.75 -15.23 -3.82
CA ILE A 70 0.36 -15.17 -4.25
C ILE A 70 0.29 -14.53 -5.62
N TYR A 71 -0.75 -14.87 -6.39
CA TYR A 71 -1.03 -14.17 -7.64
C TYR A 71 -2.52 -13.93 -7.82
N GLY A 72 -2.84 -12.84 -8.51
CA GLY A 72 -4.18 -12.53 -8.97
C GLY A 72 -4.25 -12.69 -10.49
N LEU A 73 -5.45 -12.99 -10.97
CA LEU A 73 -5.79 -12.98 -12.38
C LEU A 73 -6.81 -11.88 -12.60
N ASP A 74 -6.67 -11.11 -13.67
CA ASP A 74 -7.78 -10.29 -14.11
C ASP A 74 -8.93 -11.19 -14.61
N ALA A 75 -10.10 -11.06 -13.99
CA ALA A 75 -11.27 -11.86 -14.30
C ALA A 75 -12.25 -11.15 -15.24
N VAL A 76 -12.28 -9.81 -15.29
CA VAL A 76 -13.23 -9.05 -16.12
C VAL A 76 -12.64 -7.72 -16.57
N ILE A 77 -12.34 -7.64 -17.87
CA ILE A 77 -11.83 -6.42 -18.48
C ILE A 77 -12.97 -5.44 -18.80
N HIS A 78 -13.03 -4.29 -18.12
CA HIS A 78 -14.00 -3.22 -18.42
C HIS A 78 -13.42 -2.20 -19.39
N ARG A 79 -13.17 -2.68 -20.61
CA ARG A 79 -12.52 -1.91 -21.68
C ARG A 79 -13.35 -0.68 -22.06
N ARG A 80 -12.72 0.49 -21.99
CA ARG A 80 -13.26 1.73 -22.53
C ARG A 80 -13.11 1.80 -24.05
N ASP A 81 -14.15 2.28 -24.73
CA ASP A 81 -14.15 2.41 -26.19
C ASP A 81 -13.16 3.47 -26.71
N ASP A 82 -12.84 4.49 -25.91
CA ASP A 82 -12.05 5.64 -26.34
C ASP A 82 -10.55 5.48 -26.13
N THR A 83 -10.13 4.92 -24.99
CA THR A 83 -8.70 4.72 -24.68
C THR A 83 -8.27 3.26 -24.79
N GLY A 84 -9.22 2.32 -24.73
CA GLY A 84 -8.93 0.90 -24.59
C GLY A 84 -8.46 0.49 -23.19
N ASP A 85 -8.39 1.42 -22.24
CA ASP A 85 -8.03 1.12 -20.85
C ASP A 85 -9.12 0.33 -20.15
N ASP A 86 -8.72 -0.49 -19.18
CA ASP A 86 -9.66 -1.01 -18.21
C ASP A 86 -10.12 0.11 -17.27
N SER A 87 -11.44 0.28 -17.16
CA SER A 87 -12.06 1.22 -16.23
C SER A 87 -12.21 0.67 -14.81
N MET A 88 -11.92 -0.61 -14.58
CA MET A 88 -12.06 -1.30 -13.31
C MET A 88 -10.75 -2.01 -12.91
N LEU A 89 -9.76 -1.22 -12.51
CA LEU A 89 -8.48 -1.76 -12.05
C LEU A 89 -8.65 -2.58 -10.76
N TRP A 90 -8.05 -3.77 -10.72
CA TRP A 90 -8.01 -4.62 -9.53
C TRP A 90 -6.75 -4.44 -8.68
N PHE A 91 -6.89 -4.68 -7.38
CA PHE A 91 -5.82 -4.49 -6.38
C PHE A 91 -5.72 -5.68 -5.43
N PHE A 92 -4.49 -6.03 -5.04
CA PHE A 92 -4.25 -6.80 -3.82
C PHE A 92 -4.59 -5.94 -2.60
N THR A 93 -5.28 -6.53 -1.62
CA THR A 93 -5.70 -5.85 -0.40
C THR A 93 -5.07 -6.51 0.82
N ALA A 94 -4.42 -5.68 1.63
CA ALA A 94 -3.70 -6.17 2.80
C ALA A 94 -4.65 -6.66 3.91
N PRO A 95 -4.28 -7.73 4.65
CA PRO A 95 -5.07 -8.26 5.75
C PRO A 95 -5.04 -7.35 6.99
N PRO A 96 -5.94 -7.57 7.98
CA PRO A 96 -6.05 -6.72 9.18
C PRO A 96 -4.76 -6.46 9.96
N LYS A 97 -3.76 -7.36 9.88
CA LYS A 97 -2.46 -7.16 10.56
C LYS A 97 -1.63 -6.00 10.02
N PHE A 98 -1.93 -5.49 8.81
CA PHE A 98 -1.33 -4.28 8.23
C PHE A 98 -2.16 -3.01 8.47
N LEU A 99 -3.30 -3.13 9.16
CA LEU A 99 -4.25 -2.04 9.37
C LEU A 99 -4.18 -1.53 10.82
N GLY A 100 -4.77 -0.36 11.05
CA GLY A 100 -4.77 0.33 12.33
C GLY A 100 -3.55 1.23 12.49
N ASN A 101 -2.99 1.25 13.71
CA ASN A 101 -1.95 2.20 14.05
C ASN A 101 -0.55 1.68 13.71
N HIS A 102 0.01 2.22 12.64
CA HIS A 102 1.38 2.01 12.18
C HIS A 102 2.18 3.30 12.12
N TRP A 103 1.96 4.24 13.05
CA TRP A 103 2.69 5.50 13.13
C TRP A 103 4.23 5.34 13.05
N ALA A 104 4.75 4.26 13.62
CA ALA A 104 6.18 3.94 13.64
C ALA A 104 6.74 3.64 12.24
N ALA A 105 5.90 3.42 11.23
CA ALA A 105 6.29 3.27 9.84
C ALA A 105 6.69 4.60 9.18
N TYR A 106 6.37 5.75 9.79
CA TYR A 106 6.70 7.06 9.23
C TYR A 106 8.23 7.25 9.13
N GLY A 107 8.71 7.57 7.93
CA GLY A 107 10.12 7.61 7.57
C GLY A 107 10.76 6.25 7.28
N GLY A 108 9.97 5.17 7.31
CA GLY A 108 10.35 3.81 6.94
C GLY A 108 10.00 3.52 5.49
N SER A 109 9.59 2.28 5.20
CA SER A 109 9.17 1.89 3.85
C SER A 109 8.09 0.80 3.83
N LEU A 110 7.34 0.77 2.74
CA LEU A 110 6.56 -0.40 2.31
C LEU A 110 7.35 -1.10 1.21
N ASP A 111 7.73 -2.34 1.48
CA ASP A 111 8.52 -3.17 0.56
C ASP A 111 7.65 -4.32 0.06
N PHE A 112 7.78 -4.69 -1.20
CA PHE A 112 7.10 -5.85 -1.80
C PHE A 112 7.76 -6.21 -3.13
N ILE A 113 7.45 -7.39 -3.65
CA ILE A 113 7.92 -7.87 -4.95
C ILE A 113 6.70 -8.09 -5.84
N LEU A 114 6.76 -7.55 -7.06
CA LEU A 114 5.79 -7.86 -8.11
C LEU A 114 6.46 -8.62 -9.25
N SER A 115 5.68 -9.47 -9.92
CA SER A 115 6.09 -10.05 -11.19
C SER A 115 4.89 -10.58 -11.97
N SER A 116 4.93 -10.57 -13.30
CA SER A 116 3.86 -11.11 -14.12
C SER A 116 4.18 -12.54 -14.55
N ALA A 117 3.17 -13.38 -14.72
CA ALA A 117 3.31 -14.67 -15.37
C ALA A 117 2.71 -14.67 -16.79
N GLU A 118 1.71 -13.82 -17.03
CA GLU A 118 0.99 -13.63 -18.29
C GLU A 118 0.62 -12.15 -18.44
N GLY A 119 0.37 -11.72 -19.68
CA GLY A 119 0.10 -10.32 -20.05
C GLY A 119 1.23 -9.69 -20.86
N SER A 120 0.90 -8.70 -21.70
CA SER A 120 1.90 -7.86 -22.40
C SER A 120 2.03 -6.52 -21.68
N PHE A 121 3.23 -6.25 -21.20
CA PHE A 121 3.59 -4.99 -20.52
C PHE A 121 4.22 -3.97 -21.49
N ASP A 122 4.04 -4.18 -22.78
CA ASP A 122 4.45 -3.21 -23.80
C ASP A 122 3.68 -1.89 -23.57
N ALA A 123 4.33 -0.75 -23.80
CA ALA A 123 3.74 0.57 -23.53
C ALA A 123 2.37 0.80 -24.20
N ALA A 124 2.11 0.13 -25.35
CA ALA A 124 0.83 0.21 -26.05
C ALA A 124 -0.31 -0.55 -25.37
N ASN A 125 0.02 -1.50 -24.47
CA ASN A 125 -0.92 -2.35 -23.76
C ASN A 125 -1.09 -1.97 -22.29
N LEU A 126 -0.34 -0.99 -21.78
CA LEU A 126 -0.50 -0.52 -20.40
C LEU A 126 -1.77 0.32 -20.23
N ASN A 127 -2.50 0.06 -19.15
CA ASN A 127 -3.59 0.93 -18.69
C ASN A 127 -3.03 2.32 -18.37
N LEU A 128 -3.80 3.36 -18.71
CA LEU A 128 -3.46 4.76 -18.41
C LEU A 128 -2.07 5.17 -18.93
N ALA A 129 -1.62 4.55 -20.02
CA ALA A 129 -0.27 4.71 -20.59
C ALA A 129 0.86 4.45 -19.57
N GLY A 130 0.67 3.48 -18.66
CA GLY A 130 1.63 3.16 -17.60
C GLY A 130 1.58 4.11 -16.41
N GLY A 131 0.56 4.98 -16.35
CA GLY A 131 0.21 5.77 -15.16
C GLY A 131 -0.70 4.99 -14.19
N GLY A 132 -1.34 5.72 -13.28
CA GLY A 132 -2.17 5.11 -12.22
C GLY A 132 -1.43 5.05 -10.88
N HIS A 133 -2.03 4.36 -9.90
CA HIS A 133 -1.52 4.30 -8.53
C HIS A 133 -0.97 2.90 -8.24
N LEU A 134 0.34 2.79 -8.04
CA LEU A 134 0.99 1.53 -7.68
C LEU A 134 0.54 1.05 -6.29
N VAL A 135 0.42 1.97 -5.33
CA VAL A 135 -0.06 1.67 -3.98
C VAL A 135 -1.02 2.76 -3.52
N GLU A 136 -2.08 2.36 -2.82
CA GLU A 136 -2.97 3.26 -2.10
C GLU A 136 -2.98 2.94 -0.60
N LEU A 137 -2.87 3.98 0.22
CA LEU A 137 -3.03 3.96 1.66
C LEU A 137 -4.28 4.77 2.01
N GLU A 138 -5.19 4.17 2.77
CA GLU A 138 -6.44 4.82 3.16
C GLU A 138 -6.55 4.91 4.68
N CYS A 139 -7.10 6.03 5.17
CA CYS A 139 -7.64 6.14 6.52
C CYS A 139 -9.06 6.71 6.43
N ALA A 140 -10.06 5.84 6.50
CA ALA A 140 -11.48 6.20 6.35
C ALA A 140 -11.99 7.16 7.43
N THR A 141 -11.41 7.12 8.64
CA THR A 141 -11.84 7.95 9.77
C THR A 141 -11.07 9.28 9.88
N CYS A 142 -10.03 9.47 9.08
CA CYS A 142 -9.22 10.69 9.10
C CYS A 142 -10.01 11.90 8.55
N ALA A 143 -9.50 13.10 8.83
CA ALA A 143 -10.11 14.37 8.41
C ALA A 143 -11.61 14.44 8.74
N GLN A 144 -11.97 14.23 10.01
CA GLN A 144 -13.35 14.27 10.50
C GLN A 144 -14.28 13.29 9.77
N PHE A 145 -13.86 12.01 9.63
CA PHE A 145 -14.61 10.95 8.93
C PHE A 145 -14.86 11.19 7.44
N THR A 146 -14.20 12.18 6.84
CA THR A 146 -14.25 12.33 5.38
C THR A 146 -13.29 11.38 4.68
N GLY A 147 -12.31 10.82 5.41
CA GLY A 147 -11.27 9.92 4.90
C GLY A 147 -10.05 10.66 4.35
N ILE A 148 -8.91 9.98 4.25
CA ILE A 148 -7.76 10.45 3.47
C ILE A 148 -7.23 9.25 2.68
N THR A 149 -7.02 9.42 1.38
CA THR A 149 -6.35 8.45 0.52
C THR A 149 -5.06 9.04 0.00
N LEU A 150 -3.95 8.33 0.21
CA LEU A 150 -2.65 8.65 -0.35
C LEU A 150 -2.30 7.60 -1.38
N ALA A 151 -1.80 8.01 -2.53
CA ALA A 151 -1.38 7.12 -3.59
C ALA A 151 0.10 7.33 -3.93
N MET A 152 0.82 6.24 -4.19
CA MET A 152 2.10 6.28 -4.87
C MET A 152 1.83 6.10 -6.36
N PRO A 153 2.06 7.11 -7.20
CA PRO A 153 1.82 7.00 -8.63
C PRO A 153 2.87 6.11 -9.29
N LEU A 154 2.46 5.38 -10.32
CA LEU A 154 3.41 4.84 -11.29
C LEU A 154 4.13 6.01 -11.97
N SER A 155 5.45 5.90 -12.07
CA SER A 155 6.32 6.96 -12.58
C SER A 155 7.63 6.36 -13.09
N PRO A 156 8.51 7.12 -13.76
CA PRO A 156 9.84 6.62 -14.12
C PRO A 156 10.69 6.15 -12.92
N VAL A 157 10.35 6.56 -11.70
CA VAL A 157 11.03 6.11 -10.47
C VAL A 157 10.43 4.81 -9.95
N PHE A 158 9.10 4.70 -10.00
CA PHE A 158 8.35 3.51 -9.61
C PHE A 158 7.58 3.00 -10.81
N SER A 159 8.29 2.40 -11.76
CA SER A 159 7.71 1.79 -12.96
C SER A 159 7.72 0.27 -12.85
N TYR A 160 6.86 -0.37 -13.64
CA TYR A 160 6.73 -1.81 -13.67
C TYR A 160 6.52 -2.29 -15.11
N ASP A 161 7.29 -3.28 -15.54
CA ASP A 161 7.31 -3.81 -16.91
C ASP A 161 6.98 -5.31 -16.97
N GLY A 162 6.39 -5.85 -15.90
CA GLY A 162 6.09 -7.27 -15.76
C GLY A 162 7.25 -8.11 -15.21
N THR A 163 8.50 -7.65 -15.31
CA THR A 163 9.65 -8.41 -14.79
C THR A 163 9.64 -8.48 -13.26
N ILE A 164 10.36 -9.44 -12.67
CA ILE A 164 10.44 -9.55 -11.20
C ILE A 164 11.09 -8.27 -10.67
N THR A 165 10.31 -7.47 -9.94
CA THR A 165 10.70 -6.14 -9.47
C THR A 165 10.45 -6.03 -7.98
N GLN A 166 11.49 -5.69 -7.23
CA GLN A 166 11.38 -5.36 -5.81
C GLN A 166 11.14 -3.86 -5.64
N PHE A 167 9.99 -3.52 -5.07
CA PHE A 167 9.64 -2.17 -4.69
C PHE A 167 10.05 -1.90 -3.24
N LYS A 168 10.53 -0.67 -3.01
CA LYS A 168 10.79 -0.11 -1.68
C LYS A 168 10.29 1.32 -1.68
N LEU A 169 9.05 1.51 -1.21
CA LEU A 169 8.38 2.81 -1.23
C LEU A 169 8.64 3.53 0.10
N PRO A 170 9.37 4.66 0.12
CA PRO A 170 9.57 5.40 1.36
C PRO A 170 8.25 5.99 1.87
N LEU A 171 8.00 5.89 3.17
CA LEU A 171 6.75 6.35 3.80
C LEU A 171 6.91 7.74 4.41
N ASN A 172 6.97 8.75 3.54
CA ASN A 172 6.96 10.16 3.90
C ASN A 172 6.43 11.02 2.73
N GLU A 173 6.04 12.24 3.04
CA GLU A 173 5.43 13.22 2.13
C GLU A 173 6.34 13.66 0.96
N PHE A 174 7.65 13.49 1.08
CA PHE A 174 8.61 13.92 0.04
C PHE A 174 8.94 12.81 -0.96
N ALA A 175 8.41 11.61 -0.78
CA ALA A 175 8.75 10.44 -1.59
C ALA A 175 7.95 10.31 -2.90
N GLY A 176 7.12 11.30 -3.24
CA GLY A 176 6.29 11.30 -4.44
C GLY A 176 4.87 10.81 -4.23
N TRP A 177 4.47 10.54 -2.98
CA TRP A 177 3.08 10.30 -2.63
C TRP A 177 2.22 11.50 -2.97
N VAL A 178 0.99 11.22 -3.39
CA VAL A 178 -0.01 12.24 -3.70
C VAL A 178 -1.31 11.93 -2.96
N LYS A 179 -2.11 12.95 -2.67
CA LYS A 179 -3.37 12.86 -1.92
C LYS A 179 -4.55 13.01 -2.85
N ASP A 180 -5.55 12.15 -2.67
CA ASP A 180 -6.83 12.25 -3.38
C ASP A 180 -7.52 13.58 -3.02
N PRO A 181 -7.76 14.47 -3.99
CA PRO A 181 -8.49 15.71 -3.74
C PRO A 181 -9.99 15.49 -3.48
N LYS A 182 -10.49 14.25 -3.63
CA LYS A 182 -11.91 13.86 -3.58
C LYS A 182 -12.78 14.61 -4.59
N ASN A 183 -12.13 15.13 -5.62
CA ASN A 183 -12.73 15.89 -6.69
C ASN A 183 -11.94 15.60 -7.96
N ILE A 184 -12.59 14.93 -8.90
CA ILE A 184 -11.98 14.47 -10.16
C ILE A 184 -11.45 15.61 -11.05
N ILE A 185 -11.84 16.86 -10.78
CA ILE A 185 -11.39 18.05 -11.55
C ILE A 185 -10.07 18.58 -11.00
N LEU A 186 -9.76 18.30 -9.73
CA LEU A 186 -8.54 18.78 -9.09
C LEU A 186 -7.40 17.80 -9.33
N SER A 187 -6.19 18.35 -9.49
CA SER A 187 -4.98 17.55 -9.52
C SER A 187 -4.69 16.96 -8.14
N TRP A 188 -4.10 15.78 -8.14
CA TRP A 188 -3.55 15.19 -6.93
C TRP A 188 -2.29 15.95 -6.52
N GLU A 189 -2.18 16.31 -5.24
CA GLU A 189 -1.07 17.10 -4.70
C GLU A 189 -0.33 16.30 -3.61
N PRO A 190 0.96 16.58 -3.35
CA PRO A 190 1.66 15.95 -2.23
C PRO A 190 0.93 16.17 -0.90
N PRO A 191 0.78 15.14 -0.05
CA PRO A 191 0.21 15.33 1.27
C PRO A 191 1.11 16.18 2.16
N THR A 192 0.54 16.78 3.19
CA THR A 192 1.35 17.33 4.28
C THR A 192 1.92 16.20 5.15
N GLN A 193 2.97 16.49 5.92
CA GLN A 193 3.52 15.56 6.90
C GLN A 193 2.45 15.01 7.85
N CYS A 194 1.56 15.87 8.36
CA CYS A 194 0.57 15.46 9.34
C CYS A 194 -0.58 14.65 8.73
N GLU A 195 -0.94 14.92 7.48
CA GLU A 195 -1.86 14.06 6.73
C GLU A 195 -1.25 12.66 6.54
N PHE A 196 0.02 12.59 6.16
CA PHE A 196 0.72 11.30 6.01
C PHE A 196 0.71 10.49 7.32
N VAL A 197 1.09 11.14 8.41
CA VAL A 197 1.14 10.51 9.73
C VAL A 197 -0.26 10.10 10.18
N SER A 198 -1.29 10.92 9.93
CA SER A 198 -2.67 10.58 10.27
C SER A 198 -3.16 9.34 9.53
N VAL A 199 -2.76 9.16 8.27
CA VAL A 199 -3.08 7.95 7.50
C VAL A 199 -2.39 6.74 8.12
N LEU A 200 -1.09 6.83 8.43
CA LEU A 200 -0.35 5.74 9.05
C LEU A 200 -0.86 5.38 10.46
N THR A 201 -1.43 6.31 11.21
CA THR A 201 -1.98 6.04 12.55
C THR A 201 -3.37 5.40 12.52
N GLY A 202 -4.05 5.44 11.38
CA GLY A 202 -5.42 4.98 11.20
C GLY A 202 -5.65 4.22 9.90
N LEU A 203 -4.68 3.41 9.45
CA LEU A 203 -4.78 2.67 8.20
C LEU A 203 -6.04 1.80 8.18
N SER A 204 -6.95 2.08 7.26
CA SER A 204 -8.14 1.27 6.98
C SER A 204 -7.97 0.41 5.74
N ALA A 205 -7.05 0.76 4.83
CA ALA A 205 -6.68 -0.09 3.71
C ALA A 205 -5.23 0.16 3.25
N ILE A 206 -4.58 -0.92 2.80
CA ILE A 206 -3.42 -0.86 1.91
C ILE A 206 -3.80 -1.65 0.66
N ARG A 207 -3.66 -1.01 -0.50
CA ARG A 207 -3.94 -1.61 -1.81
C ARG A 207 -2.69 -1.57 -2.67
N ILE A 208 -2.34 -2.67 -3.32
CA ILE A 208 -1.23 -2.76 -4.27
C ILE A 208 -1.83 -3.11 -5.64
N LEU A 209 -1.51 -2.31 -6.66
CA LEU A 209 -2.05 -2.50 -8.00
C LEU A 209 -1.67 -3.89 -8.54
N GLY A 210 -2.67 -4.58 -9.08
CA GLY A 210 -2.48 -5.84 -9.79
C GLY A 210 -2.86 -5.76 -11.27
N ASP A 211 -3.53 -4.69 -11.68
CA ASP A 211 -4.06 -4.49 -13.02
C ASP A 211 -3.28 -3.39 -13.76
N PHE A 212 -2.30 -3.80 -14.55
CA PHE A 212 -1.41 -2.93 -15.30
C PHE A 212 -1.74 -2.86 -16.79
N THR A 213 -2.45 -3.85 -17.35
CA THR A 213 -2.59 -4.00 -18.79
C THR A 213 -4.05 -3.99 -19.26
N ARG A 214 -4.27 -3.61 -20.52
CA ARG A 214 -5.59 -3.55 -21.17
C ARG A 214 -6.19 -4.91 -21.51
N GLY A 215 -5.48 -5.98 -21.18
CA GLY A 215 -5.80 -7.36 -21.53
C GLY A 215 -5.64 -8.25 -20.31
N TYR A 216 -5.94 -9.53 -20.49
CA TYR A 216 -5.77 -10.49 -19.41
C TYR A 216 -4.30 -10.56 -18.98
N GLU A 217 -4.09 -10.45 -17.69
CA GLU A 217 -2.79 -10.61 -17.06
C GLU A 217 -2.89 -11.43 -15.79
N SER A 218 -1.72 -11.89 -15.35
CA SER A 218 -1.56 -12.49 -14.04
C SER A 218 -0.39 -11.82 -13.34
N VAL A 219 -0.65 -11.19 -12.19
CA VAL A 219 0.37 -10.52 -11.39
C VAL A 219 0.57 -11.26 -10.09
N ALA A 220 1.82 -11.53 -9.75
CA ALA A 220 2.28 -12.13 -8.52
C ALA A 220 2.72 -11.06 -7.52
N LEU A 221 2.47 -11.30 -6.24
CA LEU A 221 2.88 -10.49 -5.10
C LEU A 221 3.61 -11.38 -4.09
N ASP A 222 4.74 -10.88 -3.58
CA ASP A 222 5.54 -11.58 -2.59
C ASP A 222 6.20 -10.59 -1.60
N THR A 223 6.54 -11.08 -0.40
CA THR A 223 7.41 -10.44 0.59
C THR A 223 6.96 -9.02 0.97
N VAL A 224 5.66 -8.85 1.20
CA VAL A 224 5.12 -7.54 1.60
C VAL A 224 5.55 -7.25 3.03
N THR A 225 6.28 -6.16 3.24
CA THR A 225 6.81 -5.78 4.55
C THR A 225 6.62 -4.30 4.80
N LEU A 226 5.95 -3.97 5.91
CA LEU A 226 5.91 -2.60 6.42
C LEU A 226 7.06 -2.42 7.42
N ARG A 227 7.95 -1.47 7.18
CA ARG A 227 9.16 -1.24 7.98
C ARG A 227 9.07 0.04 8.80
N HIS A 228 9.66 0.04 9.99
CA HIS A 228 9.70 1.23 10.83
C HIS A 228 10.66 2.27 10.24
N GLY A 229 10.36 3.54 10.51
CA GLY A 229 11.23 4.65 10.20
C GLY A 229 11.92 5.20 11.44
N LEU A 230 12.53 6.37 11.27
CA LEU A 230 13.06 7.16 12.38
C LEU A 230 11.96 7.78 13.25
N GLY A 231 10.69 7.78 12.80
CA GLY A 231 9.54 8.11 13.63
C GLY A 231 9.53 9.56 14.13
N GLN A 232 10.00 10.52 13.33
CA GLN A 232 10.14 11.93 13.74
C GLN A 232 9.08 12.91 13.19
N PRO A 233 7.75 12.65 13.24
CA PRO A 233 6.77 13.69 12.93
C PRO A 233 6.50 14.55 14.17
N VAL A 234 7.55 15.08 14.80
CA VAL A 234 7.50 15.76 16.11
C VAL A 234 6.50 16.92 16.12
N ARG A 235 6.30 17.57 14.96
CA ARG A 235 5.39 18.72 14.80
C ARG A 235 3.91 18.35 14.69
N CYS A 236 3.59 17.09 14.36
CA CYS A 236 2.20 16.68 14.16
C CYS A 236 1.50 16.25 15.45
N TYR A 237 2.27 15.92 16.49
CA TYR A 237 1.75 15.61 17.82
C TYR A 237 1.51 16.85 18.70
N THR A 238 1.98 18.02 18.27
CA THR A 238 1.87 19.29 19.02
C THR A 238 0.68 20.16 18.61
N SER A 239 -0.11 19.71 17.63
CA SER A 239 -1.37 20.38 17.26
C SER A 239 -2.42 20.07 18.32
N THR A 240 -2.50 20.92 19.34
CA THR A 240 -3.68 21.01 20.20
C THR A 240 -4.91 21.24 19.33
N VAL A 241 -5.85 20.29 19.38
CA VAL A 241 -7.25 20.53 18.99
C VAL A 241 -7.86 21.52 19.96
#